data_AF-A0A9E0DE86-F1
#
_entry.id   AF-A0A9E0DE86-F1
#
_cell.length_a   1.000
_cell.length_b   1.000
_cell.length_c   1.000
_cell.angle_alpha   90.00
_cell.angle_beta   90.00
_cell.angle_gamma   90.00
#
_symmetry.space_group_name_H-M   'P 1'
#
loop_
_entity.id
_entity.type
_entity.pdbx_description
1 polymer ?
#
loop_
_entity_poly.entity_id
_entity_poly.type
_entity_poly.pdbx_seq_one_letter_code
_entity_poly.pdbx_strand_id
1 'polypeptide(L)'
;MPTSPTFRKTTKIHPKSTYARRAVLVMMVSLLWPLLAALPSQAQESFPLSKFNPWTSGDGDYTFSVAWGDVDGDGDLDLAVGNSGSANKIYLNQNGVLQTAADSPWSSGDSDYTESVAWGDVDGDGDLDLAVGTYLSANKIYVNQNGVLQTAADSPWSSGDSDGTSSVAWGD
;
A
#
# COMPACT_ATOMS: atom_id res chain seq x y z
N MET A 1 -7.41 -43.33 -40.28
CA MET A 1 -8.04 -42.70 -39.09
C MET A 1 -6.94 -42.43 -38.09
N PRO A 2 -6.62 -41.17 -37.74
CA PRO A 2 -5.57 -40.88 -36.77
C PRO A 2 -6.12 -40.93 -35.34
N THR A 3 -5.40 -41.59 -34.45
CA THR A 3 -5.67 -41.68 -33.00
C THR A 3 -5.12 -40.45 -32.28
N SER A 4 -5.96 -39.74 -31.55
CA SER A 4 -5.57 -38.60 -30.71
C SER A 4 -4.66 -39.02 -29.54
N PRO A 5 -3.58 -38.27 -29.22
CA PRO A 5 -2.82 -38.50 -28.00
C PRO A 5 -3.50 -37.83 -26.80
N THR A 6 -3.62 -38.56 -25.69
CA THR A 6 -4.19 -38.07 -24.42
C THR A 6 -3.09 -37.37 -23.61
N PHE A 7 -3.25 -36.06 -23.38
CA PHE A 7 -2.32 -35.27 -22.55
C PHE A 7 -2.67 -35.46 -21.06
N ARG A 8 -1.78 -36.09 -20.28
CA ARG A 8 -1.90 -36.15 -18.81
C ARG A 8 -1.24 -34.91 -18.20
N LYS A 9 -2.03 -33.98 -17.67
CA LYS A 9 -1.53 -32.92 -16.78
C LYS A 9 -1.18 -33.55 -15.43
N THR A 10 0.11 -33.59 -15.08
CA THR A 10 0.55 -33.87 -13.71
C THR A 10 0.68 -32.55 -12.96
N THR A 11 -0.26 -32.27 -12.06
CA THR A 11 -0.18 -31.13 -11.15
C THR A 11 0.85 -31.44 -10.07
N LYS A 12 1.98 -30.71 -10.05
CA LYS A 12 2.91 -30.68 -8.91
C LYS A 12 2.21 -29.92 -7.78
N ILE A 13 1.99 -30.58 -6.65
CA ILE A 13 1.41 -29.99 -5.46
C ILE A 13 2.57 -29.53 -4.57
N HIS A 14 2.69 -28.24 -4.29
CA HIS A 14 3.61 -27.73 -3.26
C HIS A 14 3.00 -27.96 -1.87
N PRO A 15 3.80 -28.38 -0.87
CA PRO A 15 3.29 -28.60 0.48
C PRO A 15 2.85 -27.28 1.12
N LYS A 16 1.61 -27.26 1.62
CA LYS A 16 1.06 -26.15 2.39
C LYS A 16 1.78 -26.04 3.73
N SER A 17 2.19 -24.82 4.07
CA SER A 17 2.72 -24.42 5.36
C SER A 17 1.87 -24.96 6.53
N THR A 18 2.55 -25.60 7.47
CA THR A 18 1.99 -26.32 8.60
C THR A 18 1.60 -25.32 9.71
N TYR A 19 0.36 -24.84 9.73
CA TYR A 19 -0.20 -24.31 10.99
C TYR A 19 -0.50 -25.50 11.91
N ALA A 20 0.34 -25.70 12.92
CA ALA A 20 0.21 -26.75 13.91
C ALA A 20 -1.12 -26.61 14.68
N ARG A 21 -2.07 -27.51 14.41
CA ARG A 21 -3.25 -27.75 15.24
C ARG A 21 -2.83 -28.49 16.51
N ARG A 22 -3.24 -28.01 17.67
CA ARG A 22 -3.42 -28.86 18.86
C ARG A 22 -4.76 -28.54 19.51
N ALA A 23 -5.77 -29.33 19.14
CA ALA A 23 -6.97 -29.53 19.95
C ALA A 23 -6.81 -30.92 20.59
N VAL A 24 -6.81 -30.97 21.92
CA VAL A 24 -6.95 -32.23 22.67
C VAL A 24 -8.36 -32.24 23.23
N LEU A 25 -9.14 -33.21 22.75
CA LEU A 25 -10.48 -33.54 23.23
C LEU A 25 -10.36 -34.70 24.22
N VAL A 26 -10.83 -34.52 25.46
CA VAL A 26 -11.09 -35.62 26.41
C VAL A 26 -12.50 -35.44 26.95
N MET A 27 -13.37 -36.44 26.75
CA MET A 27 -14.72 -36.48 27.30
C MET A 27 -14.78 -37.22 28.65
N MET A 28 -15.30 -36.51 29.65
CA MET A 28 -16.30 -36.88 30.69
C MET A 28 -16.01 -38.04 31.67
N VAL A 29 -16.00 -37.76 32.98
CA VAL A 29 -17.15 -37.99 33.91
C VAL A 29 -16.99 -37.11 35.16
N SER A 30 -18.11 -36.47 35.49
CA SER A 30 -18.50 -35.61 36.62
C SER A 30 -18.15 -36.08 38.05
N LEU A 31 -17.74 -35.13 38.91
CA LEU A 31 -18.47 -34.74 40.14
C LEU A 31 -17.68 -33.64 40.89
N LEU A 32 -18.41 -32.63 41.35
CA LEU A 32 -18.00 -31.42 42.10
C LEU A 32 -17.47 -30.22 41.28
N TRP A 33 -18.42 -29.34 40.93
CA TRP A 33 -18.20 -27.90 40.71
C TRP A 33 -19.20 -27.14 41.62
N PRO A 34 -18.89 -25.98 42.22
CA PRO A 34 -17.86 -25.02 41.81
C PRO A 34 -16.80 -24.75 42.88
N LEU A 35 -15.55 -25.14 42.59
CA LEU A 35 -14.43 -24.34 43.05
C LEU A 35 -14.31 -23.19 42.05
N LEU A 36 -14.66 -21.99 42.50
CA LEU A 36 -14.53 -20.72 41.80
C LEU A 36 -13.26 -20.72 40.94
N ALA A 37 -13.42 -20.83 39.62
CA ALA A 37 -12.30 -20.73 38.70
C ALA A 37 -11.68 -19.35 38.86
N ALA A 38 -10.49 -19.31 39.46
CA ALA A 38 -9.53 -18.26 39.15
C ALA A 38 -9.15 -18.47 37.68
N LEU A 39 -9.99 -17.97 36.77
CA LEU A 39 -9.57 -17.74 35.40
C LEU A 39 -8.30 -16.89 35.51
N PRO A 40 -7.18 -17.27 34.88
CA PRO A 40 -6.07 -16.35 34.76
C PRO A 40 -6.66 -15.09 34.11
N SER A 41 -6.65 -13.99 34.87
CA SER A 41 -6.89 -12.67 34.33
C SER A 41 -6.06 -12.61 33.06
N GLN A 42 -6.73 -12.50 31.91
CA GLN A 42 -6.06 -12.20 30.66
C GLN A 42 -5.36 -10.87 30.94
N ALA A 43 -4.07 -10.93 31.29
CA ALA A 43 -3.25 -9.75 31.42
C ALA A 43 -3.37 -9.10 30.06
N GLN A 44 -4.10 -7.99 30.01
CA GLN A 44 -4.17 -7.16 28.85
C GLN A 44 -2.74 -6.71 28.63
N GLU A 45 -2.07 -7.33 27.65
CA GLU A 45 -0.75 -6.93 27.18
C GLU A 45 -0.86 -5.43 26.90
N SER A 46 -0.41 -4.62 27.85
CA SER A 46 -0.43 -3.18 27.71
C SER A 46 0.61 -2.88 26.65
N PHE A 47 0.18 -2.64 25.41
CA PHE A 47 1.07 -2.22 24.34
C PHE A 47 1.73 -0.92 24.79
N PRO A 48 3.00 -0.95 25.21
CA PRO A 48 3.60 0.24 25.77
C PRO A 48 3.80 1.22 24.61
N LEU A 49 3.06 2.33 24.62
CA LEU A 49 3.16 3.38 23.60
C LEU A 49 4.59 3.93 23.46
N SER A 50 5.43 3.76 24.50
CA SER A 50 6.86 4.08 24.48
C SER A 50 7.70 3.20 23.55
N LYS A 51 7.16 2.10 23.00
CA LYS A 51 7.83 1.26 22.00
C LYS A 51 7.60 1.73 20.56
N PHE A 52 6.70 2.68 20.33
CA PHE A 52 6.44 3.21 18.99
C PHE A 52 6.88 4.66 18.96
N ASN A 53 8.07 4.91 18.43
CA ASN A 53 8.41 6.25 17.98
C ASN A 53 7.70 6.45 16.63
N PRO A 54 6.66 7.29 16.53
CA PRO A 54 5.96 7.49 15.28
C PRO A 54 6.94 8.04 14.25
N TRP A 55 6.88 7.51 13.04
CA TRP A 55 7.56 8.13 11.91
C TRP A 55 6.89 9.47 11.60
N THR A 56 7.70 10.46 11.22
CA THR A 56 7.22 11.75 10.72
C THR A 56 7.99 12.09 9.45
N SER A 57 7.31 12.61 8.43
CA SER A 57 7.96 13.05 7.19
C SER A 57 9.02 14.12 7.42
N GLY A 58 8.83 14.97 8.44
CA GLY A 58 9.67 16.14 8.69
C GLY A 58 9.28 17.35 7.84
N ASP A 59 8.29 17.20 6.96
CA ASP A 59 7.77 18.25 6.10
C ASP A 59 6.64 19.04 6.78
N GLY A 60 6.50 20.30 6.37
CA GLY A 60 5.45 21.22 6.84
C GLY A 60 4.39 21.55 5.78
N ASP A 61 4.24 20.68 4.78
CA ASP A 61 3.32 20.90 3.65
C ASP A 61 1.86 20.64 4.04
N TYR A 62 0.94 21.23 3.28
CA TYR A 62 -0.49 20.94 3.41
C TYR A 62 -0.85 19.68 2.61
N THR A 63 -0.82 18.53 3.28
CA THR A 63 -1.21 17.25 2.70
C THR A 63 -2.73 17.05 2.75
N PHE A 64 -3.33 16.75 1.60
CA PHE A 64 -4.78 16.51 1.46
C PHE A 64 -5.11 15.05 1.16
N SER A 65 -4.18 14.31 0.56
CA SER A 65 -4.39 12.93 0.16
C SER A 65 -3.12 12.10 0.32
N VAL A 66 -3.29 10.81 0.63
CA VAL A 66 -2.20 9.84 0.69
C VAL A 66 -2.65 8.50 0.12
N ALA A 67 -1.74 7.75 -0.50
CA ALA A 67 -1.99 6.41 -1.03
C ALA A 67 -0.77 5.51 -0.88
N TRP A 68 -1.00 4.23 -0.56
CA TRP A 68 0.06 3.22 -0.47
C TRP A 68 0.16 2.42 -1.77
N GLY A 69 1.38 2.23 -2.28
CA GLY A 69 1.67 1.48 -3.48
C GLY A 69 3.16 1.16 -3.56
N ASP A 70 3.52 0.02 -4.14
CA ASP A 70 4.91 -0.39 -4.35
C ASP A 70 5.41 0.27 -5.64
N VAL A 71 6.08 1.42 -5.53
CA VAL A 71 6.48 2.22 -6.70
C VAL A 71 7.78 1.71 -7.31
N ASP A 72 8.67 1.10 -6.52
CA ASP A 72 9.97 0.63 -7.00
C ASP A 72 10.04 -0.89 -7.25
N GLY A 73 8.96 -1.61 -6.97
CA GLY A 73 8.78 -3.03 -7.27
C GLY A 73 9.56 -3.94 -6.31
N ASP A 74 9.96 -3.44 -5.15
CA ASP A 74 10.75 -4.20 -4.17
C ASP A 74 9.89 -5.07 -3.23
N GLY A 75 8.57 -4.89 -3.29
CA GLY A 75 7.57 -5.62 -2.51
C GLY A 75 7.19 -4.96 -1.19
N ASP A 76 7.82 -3.86 -0.80
CA ASP A 76 7.39 -3.00 0.29
C ASP A 76 6.44 -1.90 -0.23
N LEU A 77 5.40 -1.56 0.54
CA LEU A 77 4.49 -0.48 0.15
C LEU A 77 5.12 0.88 0.47
N ASP A 78 5.15 1.77 -0.52
CA ASP A 78 5.60 3.16 -0.43
C ASP A 78 4.43 4.13 -0.26
N LEU A 79 4.73 5.34 0.22
CA LEU A 79 3.72 6.34 0.53
C LEU A 79 3.72 7.51 -0.46
N ALA A 80 2.68 7.62 -1.28
CA ALA A 80 2.36 8.84 -2.01
C ALA A 80 1.69 9.86 -1.09
N VAL A 81 2.08 11.12 -1.27
CA VAL A 81 1.56 12.26 -0.55
C VAL A 81 1.17 13.36 -1.55
N GLY A 82 -0.14 13.62 -1.62
CA GLY A 82 -0.73 14.70 -2.39
C GLY A 82 -0.77 15.99 -1.59
N ASN A 83 -0.01 16.99 -2.02
CA ASN A 83 0.12 18.28 -1.35
C ASN A 83 -0.58 19.40 -2.12
N SER A 84 -1.18 20.33 -1.38
CA SER A 84 -1.89 21.47 -1.94
C SER A 84 -1.01 22.71 -1.87
N GLY A 85 -0.60 23.21 -3.04
CA GLY A 85 0.30 24.38 -3.15
C GLY A 85 1.79 24.08 -2.93
N SER A 86 2.14 22.80 -2.79
CA SER A 86 3.50 22.27 -2.69
C SER A 86 3.61 21.03 -3.59
N ALA A 87 4.83 20.61 -3.92
CA ALA A 87 5.03 19.41 -4.72
C ALA A 87 4.52 18.15 -4.02
N ASN A 88 3.93 17.24 -4.80
CA ASN A 88 3.59 15.91 -4.35
C ASN A 88 4.88 15.13 -4.08
N LYS A 89 4.85 14.21 -3.11
CA LYS A 89 6.04 13.45 -2.68
C LYS A 89 5.75 11.96 -2.63
N ILE A 90 6.77 11.14 -2.91
CA ILE A 90 6.77 9.72 -2.57
C ILE A 90 7.86 9.45 -1.54
N TYR A 91 7.48 8.83 -0.42
CA TYR A 91 8.43 8.33 0.58
C TYR A 91 8.57 6.83 0.40
N LEU A 92 9.79 6.39 0.07
CA LEU A 92 10.08 4.97 -0.10
C LEU A 92 10.12 4.27 1.25
N ASN A 93 9.61 3.05 1.30
CA ASN A 93 9.66 2.19 2.45
C ASN A 93 10.71 1.12 2.23
N GLN A 94 11.81 1.19 2.99
CA GLN A 94 12.88 0.23 2.87
C GLN A 94 12.85 -0.73 4.04
N ASN A 95 12.35 -1.95 3.79
CA ASN A 95 12.28 -3.03 4.78
C ASN A 95 11.50 -2.64 6.05
N GLY A 96 10.37 -1.95 5.88
CA GLY A 96 9.51 -1.48 6.96
C GLY A 96 9.96 -0.17 7.62
N VAL A 97 10.91 0.55 7.02
CA VAL A 97 11.33 1.88 7.44
C VAL A 97 11.03 2.88 6.33
N LEU A 98 10.02 3.72 6.57
CA LEU A 98 9.69 4.81 5.65
C LEU A 98 10.78 5.88 5.70
N GLN A 99 11.30 6.27 4.54
CA GLN A 99 12.23 7.37 4.39
C GLN A 99 11.56 8.71 4.69
N THR A 100 12.32 9.76 4.96
CA THR A 100 11.86 11.09 5.35
C THR A 100 12.23 12.15 4.31
N ALA A 101 11.82 13.41 4.54
CA ALA A 101 12.25 14.55 3.72
C ALA A 101 13.78 14.66 3.58
N ALA A 102 14.51 14.29 4.64
CA ALA A 102 15.97 14.36 4.67
C ALA A 102 16.62 13.38 3.68
N ASP A 103 15.89 12.35 3.27
CA ASP A 103 16.34 11.30 2.36
C ASP A 103 16.08 11.66 0.89
N SER A 104 15.65 12.90 0.61
CA SER A 104 15.30 13.40 -0.73
C SER A 104 14.22 12.54 -1.41
N PRO A 105 12.97 12.57 -0.89
CA PRO A 105 11.88 11.83 -1.50
C PRO A 105 11.69 12.27 -2.96
N TRP A 106 11.11 11.40 -3.79
CA TRP A 106 10.66 11.81 -5.11
C TRP A 106 9.72 13.01 -4.98
N SER A 107 9.77 13.93 -5.94
CA SER A 107 8.97 15.15 -5.97
C SER A 107 8.40 15.37 -7.35
N SER A 108 7.11 15.72 -7.44
CA SER A 108 6.45 15.98 -8.72
C SER A 108 7.01 17.20 -9.45
N GLY A 109 7.64 18.13 -8.72
CA GLY A 109 8.31 19.32 -9.27
C GLY A 109 7.38 20.49 -9.61
N ASP A 110 6.08 20.25 -9.72
CA ASP A 110 5.03 21.27 -9.77
C ASP A 110 4.44 21.55 -8.37
N SER A 111 3.67 22.63 -8.22
CA SER A 111 3.08 23.05 -6.94
C SER A 111 1.57 23.25 -7.04
N ASP A 112 0.90 22.33 -7.74
CA ASP A 112 -0.54 22.39 -7.94
C ASP A 112 -1.31 22.14 -6.64
N TYR A 113 -2.60 22.48 -6.67
CA TYR A 113 -3.52 22.23 -5.56
C TYR A 113 -4.04 20.80 -5.63
N THR A 114 -3.20 19.82 -5.26
CA THR A 114 -3.58 18.40 -5.25
C THR A 114 -4.62 18.13 -4.17
N GLU A 115 -5.71 17.47 -4.56
CA GLU A 115 -6.81 17.07 -3.67
C GLU A 115 -6.90 15.55 -3.51
N SER A 116 -6.42 14.79 -4.50
CA SER A 116 -6.52 13.33 -4.48
C SER A 116 -5.37 12.68 -5.25
N VAL A 117 -4.87 11.57 -4.73
CA VAL A 117 -3.88 10.72 -5.41
C VAL A 117 -4.33 9.26 -5.40
N ALA A 118 -4.00 8.50 -6.44
CA ALA A 118 -4.28 7.06 -6.50
C ALA A 118 -3.28 6.32 -7.40
N TRP A 119 -2.93 5.09 -7.00
CA TRP A 119 -2.04 4.19 -7.72
C TRP A 119 -2.81 3.24 -8.64
N GLY A 120 -2.30 3.01 -9.85
CA GLY A 120 -2.82 2.04 -10.80
C GLY A 120 -1.90 1.90 -12.01
N ASP A 121 -2.03 0.80 -12.75
CA ASP A 121 -1.21 0.50 -13.93
C ASP A 121 -1.99 0.91 -15.20
N VAL A 122 -1.62 2.04 -15.81
CA VAL A 122 -2.35 2.65 -16.93
C VAL A 122 -1.97 2.04 -18.28
N ASP A 123 -0.72 1.60 -18.42
CA ASP A 123 -0.18 1.13 -19.69
C ASP A 123 0.02 -0.39 -19.76
N GLY A 124 -0.24 -1.09 -18.65
CA GLY A 124 -0.27 -2.54 -18.54
C GLY A 124 1.12 -3.18 -18.47
N ASP A 125 2.14 -2.42 -18.07
CA ASP A 125 3.51 -2.91 -17.96
C ASP A 125 3.82 -3.56 -16.59
N GLY A 126 2.92 -3.40 -15.63
CA GLY A 126 2.99 -3.98 -14.30
C GLY A 126 3.60 -3.07 -13.23
N ASP A 127 4.07 -1.87 -13.60
CA ASP A 127 4.51 -0.84 -12.68
C ASP A 127 3.32 0.04 -12.26
N LEU A 128 3.29 0.50 -11.00
CA LEU A 128 2.22 1.39 -10.54
C LEU A 128 2.48 2.84 -10.97
N ASP A 129 1.52 3.42 -11.68
CA ASP A 129 1.47 4.83 -12.06
C ASP A 129 0.65 5.66 -11.07
N LEU A 130 0.93 6.97 -11.03
CA LEU A 130 0.28 7.90 -10.11
C LEU A 130 -0.71 8.80 -10.83
N ALA A 131 -2.01 8.60 -10.56
CA ALA A 131 -3.04 9.58 -10.90
C ALA A 131 -3.13 10.67 -9.83
N VAL A 132 -3.23 11.93 -10.27
CA VAL A 132 -3.32 13.12 -9.42
C VAL A 132 -4.51 13.96 -9.84
N GLY A 133 -5.44 14.14 -8.91
CA GLY A 133 -6.58 15.04 -9.02
C GLY A 133 -6.26 16.40 -8.40
N THR A 134 -6.56 17.49 -9.11
CA THR A 134 -6.25 18.86 -8.65
C THR A 134 -7.47 19.77 -8.64
N TYR A 135 -7.45 20.85 -7.84
CA TYR A 135 -8.57 21.77 -7.70
C TYR A 135 -8.64 22.89 -8.76
N LEU A 136 -7.50 23.37 -9.27
CA LEU A 136 -7.40 24.54 -10.17
C LEU A 136 -6.44 24.34 -11.35
N SER A 137 -5.94 23.12 -11.52
CA SER A 137 -5.00 22.75 -12.57
C SER A 137 -5.54 21.54 -13.32
N ALA A 138 -4.84 21.13 -14.38
CA ALA A 138 -5.15 19.87 -15.02
C ALA A 138 -4.83 18.71 -14.08
N ASN A 139 -5.69 17.68 -14.09
CA ASN A 139 -5.35 16.38 -13.53
C ASN A 139 -4.14 15.81 -14.28
N LYS A 140 -3.35 14.98 -13.61
CA LYS A 140 -2.15 14.38 -14.22
C LYS A 140 -2.07 12.89 -13.98
N ILE A 141 -1.41 12.18 -14.90
CA ILE A 141 -0.95 10.81 -14.70
C ILE A 141 0.57 10.81 -14.91
N TYR A 142 1.31 10.52 -13.83
CA TYR A 142 2.75 10.33 -13.88
C TYR A 142 3.01 8.84 -14.11
N VAL A 143 3.59 8.51 -15.26
CA VAL A 143 3.90 7.11 -15.61
C VAL A 143 5.17 6.67 -14.92
N ASN A 144 5.17 5.46 -14.39
CA ASN A 144 6.32 4.79 -13.81
C ASN A 144 6.96 3.87 -14.84
N GLN A 145 8.29 3.87 -14.90
CA GLN A 145 9.02 2.99 -15.81
C GLN A 145 10.14 2.29 -15.06
N ASN A 146 9.91 1.03 -14.72
CA ASN A 146 10.81 0.15 -13.97
C ASN A 146 11.28 0.79 -12.65
N GLY A 147 10.34 1.32 -11.87
CA GLY A 147 10.59 1.97 -10.58
C GLY A 147 11.04 3.43 -10.66
N VAL A 148 11.00 4.04 -11.84
CA VAL A 148 11.32 5.46 -12.05
C VAL A 148 10.07 6.22 -12.45
N LEU A 149 9.46 6.92 -11.50
CA LEU A 149 8.28 7.74 -11.70
C LEU A 149 8.62 9.07 -12.39
N GLN A 150 7.93 9.38 -13.50
CA GLN A 150 8.00 10.68 -14.19
C GLN A 150 7.70 11.84 -13.26
N THR A 151 8.21 13.03 -13.57
CA THR A 151 7.91 14.30 -12.90
C THR A 151 7.18 15.26 -13.85
N ALA A 152 6.79 16.44 -13.37
CA ALA A 152 6.18 17.47 -14.21
C ALA A 152 7.12 17.95 -15.33
N ALA A 153 8.44 17.79 -15.16
CA ALA A 153 9.42 18.12 -16.21
C ALA A 153 9.33 17.16 -17.41
N ASP A 154 8.81 15.96 -17.21
CA ASP A 154 8.70 14.90 -18.23
C ASP A 154 7.43 15.02 -19.07
N SER A 155 6.65 16.09 -18.89
CA SER A 155 5.39 16.33 -19.59
C SER A 155 4.41 15.16 -19.44
N PRO A 156 3.99 14.83 -18.21
CA PRO A 156 3.04 13.76 -17.94
C PRO A 156 1.72 14.01 -18.67
N TRP A 157 0.92 12.96 -18.87
CA TRP A 157 -0.43 13.14 -19.40
C TRP A 157 -1.22 14.09 -18.50
N SER A 158 -2.02 14.97 -19.10
CA SER A 158 -2.89 15.89 -18.37
C SER A 158 -4.30 15.97 -18.95
N SER A 159 -5.29 16.17 -18.09
CA SER A 159 -6.65 16.46 -18.52
C SER A 159 -6.66 17.82 -19.22
N GLY A 160 -7.29 17.92 -20.40
CA GLY A 160 -7.32 19.19 -21.14
C GLY A 160 -8.14 20.30 -20.44
N ASP A 161 -8.84 19.94 -19.37
CA ASP A 161 -9.59 20.82 -18.49
C ASP A 161 -8.89 21.02 -17.13
N SER A 162 -9.26 22.10 -16.44
CA SER A 162 -8.75 22.47 -15.12
C SER A 162 -9.89 22.54 -14.08
N ASP A 163 -10.94 21.75 -14.27
CA ASP A 163 -12.05 21.71 -13.33
C ASP A 163 -11.62 20.95 -12.06
N GLY A 164 -12.15 21.40 -10.92
CA GLY A 164 -11.76 20.85 -9.63
C GLY A 164 -12.12 19.37 -9.49
N THR A 165 -11.11 18.54 -9.27
CA THR A 165 -11.24 17.10 -9.05
C THR A 165 -11.03 16.78 -7.59
N SER A 166 -12.08 16.31 -6.92
CA SER A 166 -12.06 15.98 -5.49
C SER A 166 -11.67 14.54 -5.17
N SER A 167 -11.68 13.66 -6.16
CA SER A 167 -11.33 12.25 -5.99
C SER A 167 -10.88 11.66 -7.31
N VAL A 168 -9.77 10.92 -7.26
CA VAL A 168 -9.33 10.01 -8.31
C VAL A 168 -9.35 8.58 -7.78
N ALA A 169 -9.63 7.64 -8.67
CA ALA A 169 -9.56 6.21 -8.39
C ALA A 169 -9.30 5.47 -9.70
N TRP A 170 -8.61 4.34 -9.60
CA TRP A 170 -8.47 3.38 -10.68
C TRP A 170 -9.56 2.32 -10.56
N GLY A 171 -10.04 1.80 -11.69
CA GLY A 171 -11.03 0.72 -11.72
C GLY A 171 -10.38 -0.60 -12.14
N ASP A 172 -10.64 -1.67 -11.39
CA ASP A 172 -10.26 -3.05 -11.69
C ASP A 172 -11.44 -3.90 -12.20
#